data_AF-T2QXM7-F1
#
_entry.id   AF-T2QXM7-F1
#
_cell.length_a   1.000
_cell.length_b   1.000
_cell.length_c   1.000
_cell.angle_alpha   90.00
_cell.angle_beta   90.00
_cell.angle_gamma   90.00
#
_symmetry.space_group_name_H-M   'P 1'
#
loop_
_entity.id
_entity.type
_entity.pdbx_description
1 polymer ?
#
loop_
_entity_poly.entity_id
_entity_poly.type
_entity_poly.pdbx_seq_one_letter_code
_entity_poly.pdbx_strand_id
1 'polypeptide(L)'
;GGPRHDSATGTAFAVGPAHVMTCAHVIEDMGVLYINSLEGRYKAEPVVIDRRNDIALLRVQGAPPLSAVTFREGQGCEPGDTVAVLGYPLASISGGGLQVTQGGISGLFGLHNDASLFQFTAPIQPGSSGSPLFDNGGAVIGMVTSTVLDGQNMNFAVKSALLLSFLQACRINAPQARAERSYTTTEISRTFQSSLWLVEASRQ
;
A
#
# COMPACT_ATOMS: atom_id res chain seq x y z
N GLY A 1 24.54 -5.50 -13.22
CA GLY A 1 24.26 -4.60 -12.09
C GLY A 1 23.86 -3.27 -12.65
N GLY A 2 22.57 -2.93 -12.61
CA GLY A 2 22.07 -1.63 -13.06
C GLY A 2 22.43 -0.51 -12.08
N PRO A 3 22.22 0.76 -12.46
CA PRO A 3 22.44 1.89 -11.57
C PRO A 3 21.61 1.70 -10.30
N ARG A 4 22.27 1.67 -9.15
CA ARG A 4 21.59 1.68 -7.86
C ARG A 4 21.16 3.11 -7.60
N HIS A 5 19.85 3.36 -7.53
CA HIS A 5 19.35 4.69 -7.21
C HIS A 5 19.74 5.08 -5.77
N ASP A 6 20.18 6.34 -5.59
CA ASP A 6 20.54 6.90 -4.28
C ASP A 6 19.31 7.21 -3.41
N SER A 7 18.12 7.20 -4.03
CA SER A 7 16.83 7.34 -3.37
C SER A 7 15.75 6.49 -4.06
N ALA A 8 14.72 6.15 -3.30
CA ALA A 8 13.52 5.46 -3.74
C ALA A 8 12.27 6.15 -3.18
N THR A 9 11.16 6.04 -3.91
CA THR A 9 9.86 6.54 -3.45
C THR A 9 8.80 5.46 -3.58
N GLY A 10 7.81 5.52 -2.70
CA GLY A 10 6.69 4.59 -2.66
C GLY A 10 5.51 5.17 -1.93
N THR A 11 4.50 4.35 -1.70
CA THR A 11 3.33 4.70 -0.90
C THR A 11 3.35 3.88 0.39
N ALA A 12 2.89 4.49 1.47
CA ALA A 12 2.55 3.78 2.69
C ALA A 12 1.15 4.19 3.16
N PHE A 13 0.55 3.35 3.98
CA PHE A 13 -0.71 3.67 4.64
C PHE A 13 -0.67 3.27 6.11
N ALA A 14 -1.35 4.06 6.95
CA ALA A 14 -1.40 3.84 8.37
C ALA A 14 -2.22 2.60 8.74
N VAL A 15 -1.68 1.80 9.65
CA VAL A 15 -2.29 0.56 10.18
C VAL A 15 -2.44 0.59 11.70
N GLY A 16 -2.07 1.71 12.31
CA GLY A 16 -2.20 2.00 13.72
C GLY A 16 -1.76 3.44 14.00
N PRO A 17 -1.80 3.89 15.27
CA PRO A 17 -1.58 5.29 15.62
C PRO A 17 -0.15 5.80 15.39
N ALA A 18 0.82 4.91 15.18
CA ALA A 18 2.22 5.28 14.93
C ALA A 18 2.90 4.34 13.92
N HIS A 19 2.11 3.54 13.18
CA HIS A 19 2.64 2.50 12.29
C HIS A 19 2.04 2.63 10.90
N VAL A 20 2.89 2.52 9.89
CA VAL A 20 2.50 2.47 8.47
C VAL A 20 3.07 1.22 7.82
N MET A 21 2.36 0.69 6.83
CA MET A 21 2.83 -0.41 5.97
C MET A 21 3.26 0.12 4.60
N THR A 22 4.29 -0.50 4.03
CA THR A 22 4.74 -0.28 2.65
C THR A 22 5.37 -1.57 2.11
N CYS A 23 5.89 -1.52 0.89
CA CYS A 23 6.65 -2.63 0.31
C CYS A 23 8.09 -2.68 0.84
N ALA A 24 8.61 -3.89 1.03
CA ALA A 24 9.98 -4.09 1.50
C ALA A 24 11.01 -3.52 0.51
N HIS A 25 10.80 -3.72 -0.79
CA HIS A 25 11.72 -3.24 -1.83
C HIS A 25 11.81 -1.70 -1.92
N VAL A 26 10.80 -0.97 -1.42
CA VAL A 26 10.82 0.51 -1.41
C VAL A 26 11.89 1.05 -0.46
N ILE A 27 12.13 0.34 0.64
CA ILE A 27 13.04 0.76 1.73
C ILE A 27 14.31 -0.08 1.79
N GLU A 28 14.49 -1.02 0.86
CA GLU A 28 15.62 -1.94 0.86
C GLU A 28 16.93 -1.19 0.57
N ASP A 29 17.97 -1.49 1.36
CA ASP A 29 19.28 -0.84 1.30
C ASP A 29 19.26 0.70 1.51
N MET A 30 18.19 1.22 2.15
CA MET A 30 18.04 2.65 2.47
C MET A 30 18.34 2.92 3.94
N GLY A 31 19.01 4.03 4.22
CA GLY A 31 19.48 4.39 5.56
C GLY A 31 18.69 5.52 6.23
N VAL A 32 17.94 6.31 5.46
CA VAL A 32 17.09 7.39 5.95
C VAL A 32 15.71 7.23 5.32
N LEU A 33 14.68 7.19 6.17
CA LEU A 33 13.29 7.07 5.75
C LEU A 33 12.47 8.24 6.29
N TYR A 34 11.73 8.88 5.40
CA TYR A 34 10.69 9.84 5.74
C TYR A 34 9.36 9.39 5.17
N ILE A 35 8.29 9.74 5.88
CA ILE A 35 6.95 9.75 5.33
C ILE A 35 6.46 11.19 5.20
N ASN A 36 5.77 11.48 4.11
CA ASN A 36 5.31 12.83 3.79
C ASN A 36 3.86 12.79 3.31
N SER A 37 3.04 13.70 3.80
CA SER A 37 1.67 13.92 3.31
C SER A 37 1.29 15.38 3.52
N LEU A 38 0.03 15.72 3.25
CA LEU A 38 -0.52 17.04 3.60
C LEU A 38 -0.52 17.29 5.12
N GLU A 39 -0.47 16.24 5.93
CA GLU A 39 -0.44 16.31 7.40
C GLU A 39 0.97 16.61 7.94
N GLY A 40 2.01 16.50 7.10
CA GLY A 40 3.38 16.82 7.47
C GLY A 40 4.41 15.78 7.02
N ARG A 41 5.66 16.01 7.43
CA ARG A 41 6.81 15.17 7.10
C ARG A 41 7.45 14.64 8.38
N TYR A 42 7.55 13.32 8.51
CA TYR A 42 8.02 12.65 9.72
C TYR A 42 9.07 11.61 9.39
N LYS A 43 10.05 11.44 10.29
CA LYS A 43 11.02 10.36 10.19
C LYS A 43 10.33 9.03 10.49
N ALA A 44 10.68 7.99 9.75
CA ALA A 44 10.21 6.63 9.98
C ALA A 44 11.39 5.68 10.21
N GLU A 45 11.14 4.60 10.94
CA GLU A 45 12.14 3.56 11.24
C GLU A 45 11.54 2.18 10.98
N PRO A 46 12.29 1.26 10.34
CA PRO A 46 11.80 -0.08 10.10
C PRO A 46 11.62 -0.85 11.41
N VAL A 47 10.45 -1.45 11.59
CA VAL A 47 10.16 -2.35 12.72
C VAL A 47 10.41 -3.80 12.30
N VAL A 48 9.81 -4.20 11.18
CA VAL A 48 9.95 -5.54 10.60
C VAL A 48 9.96 -5.41 9.08
N ILE A 49 10.84 -6.17 8.42
CA ILE A 49 10.92 -6.26 6.96
C ILE A 49 10.81 -7.73 6.58
N ASP A 50 9.75 -8.09 5.88
CA ASP A 50 9.54 -9.39 5.27
C ASP A 50 9.81 -9.29 3.76
N ARG A 51 11.07 -9.54 3.39
CA ARG A 51 11.50 -9.52 1.99
C ARG A 51 10.83 -10.59 1.13
N ARG A 52 10.44 -11.72 1.73
CA ARG A 52 9.87 -12.85 0.99
C ARG A 52 8.48 -12.49 0.45
N ASN A 53 7.70 -11.79 1.27
CA ASN A 53 6.33 -11.38 0.92
C ASN A 53 6.25 -9.92 0.46
N ASP A 54 7.40 -9.23 0.39
CA ASP A 54 7.52 -7.81 0.02
C ASP A 54 6.71 -6.87 0.94
N ILE A 55 6.78 -7.09 2.25
CA ILE A 55 6.05 -6.29 3.26
C ILE A 55 7.04 -5.64 4.21
N ALA A 56 6.84 -4.36 4.52
CA ALA A 56 7.55 -3.68 5.59
C ALA A 56 6.58 -2.93 6.52
N LEU A 57 6.84 -3.04 7.82
CA LEU A 57 6.22 -2.21 8.86
C LEU A 57 7.19 -1.13 9.29
N LEU A 58 6.76 0.11 9.22
CA LEU A 58 7.53 1.26 9.70
C LEU A 58 6.85 1.87 10.93
N ARG A 59 7.66 2.36 11.86
CA ARG A 59 7.23 3.19 12.99
C ARG A 59 7.53 4.64 12.67
N VAL A 60 6.53 5.49 12.87
CA VAL A 60 6.61 6.93 12.64
C VAL A 60 7.03 7.64 13.92
N GLN A 61 7.99 8.54 13.82
CA GLN A 61 8.57 9.27 14.96
C GLN A 61 8.02 10.70 15.02
N GLY A 62 7.49 11.09 16.18
CA GLY A 62 7.09 12.48 16.46
C GLY A 62 5.82 12.96 15.76
N ALA A 63 5.05 12.08 15.12
CA ALA A 63 3.76 12.41 14.53
C ALA A 63 2.62 12.37 15.56
N PRO A 64 1.55 13.17 15.38
CA PRO A 64 0.26 12.92 16.02
C PRO A 64 -0.27 11.51 15.70
N PRO A 65 -1.24 10.98 16.46
CA PRO A 65 -1.85 9.68 16.17
C PRO A 65 -2.36 9.59 14.73
N LEU A 66 -1.85 8.63 13.98
CA LEU A 66 -2.23 8.39 12.59
C LEU A 66 -3.63 7.78 12.51
N SER A 67 -4.37 8.12 11.46
CA SER A 67 -5.66 7.50 11.14
C SER A 67 -5.41 6.19 10.39
N ALA A 68 -5.69 5.05 11.03
CA ALA A 68 -5.49 3.75 10.40
C ALA A 68 -6.60 3.44 9.39
N VAL A 69 -6.25 2.77 8.29
CA VAL A 69 -7.23 2.18 7.37
C VAL A 69 -7.94 0.99 8.01
N THR A 70 -9.11 0.67 7.47
CA THR A 70 -9.87 -0.53 7.86
C THR A 70 -9.66 -1.62 6.83
N PHE A 71 -9.37 -2.83 7.27
CA PHE A 71 -9.29 -4.02 6.41
C PHE A 71 -10.65 -4.69 6.30
N ARG A 72 -10.86 -5.39 5.19
CA ARG A 72 -12.12 -6.11 4.99
C ARG A 72 -12.18 -7.34 5.87
N GLU A 73 -13.27 -7.48 6.62
CA GLU A 73 -13.59 -8.70 7.37
C GLU A 73 -14.32 -9.71 6.46
N GLY A 74 -13.96 -11.00 6.55
CA GLY A 74 -14.69 -12.08 5.90
C GLY A 74 -14.04 -12.61 4.62
N GLN A 75 -14.88 -13.06 3.67
CA GLN A 75 -14.45 -13.81 2.48
C GLN A 75 -13.54 -12.99 1.55
N GLY A 76 -12.67 -13.71 0.82
CA GLY A 76 -11.72 -13.16 -0.15
C GLY A 76 -12.39 -12.48 -1.34
N CYS A 77 -11.61 -11.88 -2.23
CA CYS A 77 -12.14 -11.22 -3.43
C CYS A 77 -12.53 -12.23 -4.50
N GLU A 78 -13.44 -11.82 -5.37
CA GLU A 78 -13.80 -12.55 -6.58
C GLU A 78 -13.29 -11.81 -7.83
N PRO A 79 -12.95 -12.52 -8.92
CA PRO A 79 -12.68 -11.87 -10.19
C PRO A 79 -13.89 -11.03 -10.63
N GLY A 80 -13.63 -9.78 -11.01
CA GLY A 80 -14.66 -8.79 -11.33
C GLY A 80 -14.95 -7.79 -10.20
N ASP A 81 -14.49 -8.05 -8.97
CA ASP A 81 -14.61 -7.08 -7.88
C ASP A 81 -13.95 -5.75 -8.26
N THR A 82 -14.69 -4.65 -8.13
CA THR A 82 -14.14 -3.29 -8.36
C THR A 82 -13.17 -2.92 -7.25
N VAL A 83 -12.06 -2.30 -7.65
CA VAL A 83 -11.03 -1.83 -6.73
C VAL A 83 -10.63 -0.40 -7.02
N ALA A 84 -10.30 0.34 -5.97
CA ALA A 84 -9.67 1.65 -6.02
C ALA A 84 -8.26 1.59 -5.43
N VAL A 85 -7.30 2.23 -6.10
CA VAL A 85 -5.91 2.36 -5.65
C VAL A 85 -5.65 3.82 -5.37
N LEU A 86 -5.18 4.10 -4.16
CA LEU A 86 -4.79 5.46 -3.76
C LEU A 86 -3.30 5.43 -3.44
N GLY A 87 -2.53 6.42 -3.91
CA GLY A 87 -1.12 6.52 -3.56
C GLY A 87 -0.40 7.67 -4.23
N TYR A 88 0.93 7.63 -4.16
CA TYR A 88 1.81 8.70 -4.65
C TYR A 88 2.70 8.20 -5.80
N PRO A 89 2.11 7.80 -6.94
CA PRO A 89 2.90 7.50 -8.12
C PRO A 89 3.67 8.74 -8.55
N LEU A 90 4.86 8.52 -9.09
CA LEU A 90 5.62 9.53 -9.82
C LEU A 90 5.83 10.81 -9.00
N ALA A 91 5.95 10.70 -7.67
CA ALA A 91 6.03 11.84 -6.76
C ALA A 91 7.12 12.86 -7.16
N SER A 92 8.24 12.38 -7.71
CA SER A 92 9.35 13.19 -8.21
C SER A 92 9.01 14.06 -9.43
N ILE A 93 7.96 13.74 -10.19
CA ILE A 93 7.58 14.46 -11.42
C ILE A 93 6.16 15.06 -11.36
N SER A 94 5.25 14.49 -10.57
CA SER A 94 3.85 14.92 -10.46
C SER A 94 3.60 15.88 -9.28
N GLY A 95 4.66 16.41 -8.65
CA GLY A 95 4.54 17.36 -7.54
C GLY A 95 4.04 16.75 -6.23
N GLY A 96 4.14 15.42 -6.07
CA GLY A 96 3.80 14.72 -4.82
C GLY A 96 2.31 14.64 -4.47
N GLY A 97 1.40 14.90 -5.44
CA GLY A 97 -0.04 14.78 -5.21
C GLY A 97 -0.52 13.33 -5.09
N LEU A 98 -1.52 13.11 -4.22
CA LEU A 98 -2.22 11.83 -4.14
C LEU A 98 -2.96 11.57 -5.45
N GLN A 99 -2.75 10.40 -6.04
CA GLN A 99 -3.48 9.94 -7.22
C GLN A 99 -4.42 8.80 -6.86
N VAL A 100 -5.48 8.69 -7.64
CA VAL A 100 -6.54 7.71 -7.46
C VAL A 100 -6.79 7.03 -8.79
N THR A 101 -6.68 5.70 -8.83
CA THR A 101 -7.01 4.90 -10.01
C THR A 101 -8.04 3.84 -9.65
N GLN A 102 -8.79 3.39 -10.65
CA GLN A 102 -9.85 2.39 -10.48
C GLN A 102 -9.67 1.28 -11.50
N GLY A 103 -10.04 0.07 -11.11
CA GLY A 103 -10.04 -1.11 -11.96
C GLY A 103 -10.82 -2.23 -11.30
N GLY A 104 -10.44 -3.47 -11.55
CA GLY A 104 -11.01 -4.63 -10.87
C GLY A 104 -10.00 -5.74 -10.65
N ILE A 105 -10.37 -6.70 -9.79
CA ILE A 105 -9.65 -7.96 -9.62
C ILE A 105 -9.81 -8.79 -10.90
N SER A 106 -8.70 -9.13 -11.54
CA SER A 106 -8.68 -9.98 -12.74
C SER A 106 -8.24 -11.41 -12.45
N GLY A 107 -7.60 -11.66 -11.30
CA GLY A 107 -7.12 -12.98 -10.91
C GLY A 107 -6.88 -13.09 -9.42
N LEU A 108 -7.01 -14.31 -8.90
CA LEU A 108 -6.82 -14.62 -7.48
C LEU A 108 -5.45 -15.21 -7.15
N PHE A 109 -4.56 -15.27 -8.14
CA PHE A 109 -3.21 -15.78 -8.01
C PHE A 109 -2.26 -14.88 -8.78
N GLY A 110 -1.04 -14.73 -8.25
CA GLY A 110 0.06 -14.07 -8.95
C GLY A 110 0.74 -15.01 -9.95
N LEU A 111 1.88 -14.56 -10.48
CA LEU A 111 2.75 -15.39 -11.32
C LEU A 111 3.12 -16.69 -10.60
N HIS A 112 3.31 -17.77 -11.36
CA HIS A 112 3.66 -19.10 -10.84
C HIS A 112 2.66 -19.64 -9.79
N ASN A 113 1.38 -19.27 -9.90
CA ASN A 113 0.31 -19.64 -8.96
C ASN A 113 0.55 -19.17 -7.52
N ASP A 114 1.18 -18.00 -7.34
CA ASP A 114 1.35 -17.43 -6.01
C ASP A 114 0.00 -17.07 -5.39
N ALA A 115 -0.42 -17.86 -4.39
CA ALA A 115 -1.70 -17.70 -3.69
C ALA A 115 -1.73 -16.48 -2.75
N SER A 116 -0.58 -15.84 -2.50
CA SER A 116 -0.49 -14.64 -1.66
C SER A 116 -0.86 -13.35 -2.39
N LEU A 117 -1.03 -13.40 -3.72
CA LEU A 117 -1.23 -12.24 -4.57
C LEU A 117 -2.61 -12.22 -5.26
N PHE A 118 -3.17 -11.03 -5.42
CA PHE A 118 -4.20 -10.74 -6.42
C PHE A 118 -3.56 -10.21 -7.70
N GLN A 119 -4.23 -10.45 -8.83
CA GLN A 119 -4.02 -9.68 -10.05
C GLN A 119 -5.14 -8.65 -10.20
N PHE A 120 -4.79 -7.43 -10.57
CA PHE A 120 -5.76 -6.34 -10.77
C PHE A 120 -5.40 -5.47 -11.98
N THR A 121 -6.37 -4.70 -12.46
CA THR A 121 -6.27 -3.94 -13.72
C THR A 121 -6.17 -2.42 -13.55
N ALA A 122 -6.34 -1.90 -12.33
CA ALA A 122 -6.23 -0.46 -12.08
C ALA A 122 -4.81 0.02 -12.46
N PRO A 123 -4.67 1.09 -13.26
CA PRO A 123 -3.36 1.60 -13.66
C PRO A 123 -2.50 1.96 -12.45
N ILE A 124 -1.24 1.54 -12.46
CA ILE A 124 -0.22 1.92 -11.48
C ILE A 124 1.04 2.40 -12.20
N GLN A 125 1.84 3.19 -11.50
CA GLN A 125 3.10 3.75 -11.98
C GLN A 125 4.17 3.60 -10.89
N PRO A 126 5.47 3.74 -11.21
CA PRO A 126 6.52 3.80 -10.19
C PRO A 126 6.15 4.75 -9.05
N GLY A 127 6.29 4.30 -7.79
CA GLY A 127 5.81 5.01 -6.59
C GLY A 127 4.47 4.50 -6.04
N SER A 128 3.72 3.70 -6.80
CA SER A 128 2.49 3.05 -6.31
C SER A 128 2.75 1.82 -5.43
N SER A 129 4.00 1.34 -5.34
CA SER A 129 4.36 0.24 -4.46
C SER A 129 4.05 0.61 -3.01
N GLY A 130 3.32 -0.25 -2.33
CA GLY A 130 2.80 -0.04 -0.97
C GLY A 130 1.45 0.67 -0.91
N SER A 131 0.83 1.03 -2.04
CA SER A 131 -0.52 1.60 -2.06
C SER A 131 -1.58 0.59 -1.59
N PRO A 132 -2.56 1.01 -0.78
CA PRO A 132 -3.70 0.16 -0.44
C PRO A 132 -4.63 -0.03 -1.66
N LEU A 133 -5.12 -1.26 -1.81
CA LEU A 133 -6.23 -1.63 -2.68
C LEU A 133 -7.52 -1.61 -1.84
N PHE A 134 -8.42 -0.68 -2.13
CA PHE A 134 -9.73 -0.60 -1.49
C PHE A 134 -10.80 -1.29 -2.33
N ASP A 135 -11.74 -1.96 -1.66
CA ASP A 135 -12.99 -2.37 -2.28
C ASP A 135 -14.04 -1.25 -2.22
N ASN A 136 -15.21 -1.49 -2.82
CA ASN A 136 -16.33 -0.56 -2.77
C ASN A 136 -16.91 -0.38 -1.35
N GLY A 137 -16.58 -1.23 -0.38
CA GLY A 137 -16.95 -1.04 1.03
C GLY A 137 -16.06 -0.01 1.75
N GLY A 138 -15.02 0.50 1.08
CA GLY A 138 -14.02 1.38 1.68
C GLY A 138 -13.03 0.61 2.56
N ALA A 139 -12.93 -0.71 2.41
CA ALA A 139 -12.04 -1.54 3.19
C ALA A 139 -10.85 -2.01 2.34
N VAL A 140 -9.67 -2.13 2.97
CA VAL A 140 -8.46 -2.60 2.32
C VAL A 140 -8.52 -4.12 2.13
N ILE A 141 -8.34 -4.54 0.89
CA ILE A 141 -8.31 -5.94 0.46
C ILE A 141 -6.90 -6.38 0.03
N GLY A 142 -5.98 -5.45 -0.19
CA GLY A 142 -4.59 -5.78 -0.49
C GLY A 142 -3.67 -4.55 -0.54
N MET A 143 -2.40 -4.80 -0.84
CA MET A 143 -1.36 -3.78 -0.98
C MET A 143 -0.61 -3.98 -2.29
N VAL A 144 -0.54 -2.96 -3.13
CA VAL A 144 0.17 -2.98 -4.41
C VAL A 144 1.65 -3.28 -4.18
N THR A 145 2.22 -4.22 -4.93
CA THR A 145 3.65 -4.58 -4.85
C THR A 145 4.37 -4.37 -6.17
N SER A 146 3.95 -5.07 -7.22
CA SER A 146 4.70 -5.17 -8.46
C SER A 146 3.79 -5.15 -9.69
N THR A 147 4.39 -4.93 -10.85
CA THR A 147 3.73 -4.94 -12.16
C THR A 147 4.61 -5.71 -13.15
N VAL A 148 4.01 -6.29 -14.18
CA VAL A 148 4.77 -6.85 -15.32
C VAL A 148 4.84 -5.81 -16.43
N LEU A 149 6.04 -5.30 -16.69
CA LEU A 149 6.28 -4.21 -17.65
C LEU A 149 5.80 -4.51 -19.08
N ASP A 150 5.86 -5.79 -19.50
CA ASP A 150 5.42 -6.22 -20.84
C ASP A 150 3.98 -6.78 -20.87
N GLY A 151 3.35 -6.93 -19.70
CA GLY A 151 1.97 -7.41 -19.57
C GLY A 151 1.04 -6.24 -19.30
N GLN A 152 0.47 -5.64 -20.34
CA GLN A 152 -0.45 -4.50 -20.24
C GLN A 152 -1.51 -4.74 -19.14
N ASN A 153 -1.53 -3.91 -18.10
CA ASN A 153 -2.44 -3.99 -16.94
C ASN A 153 -2.40 -5.29 -16.13
N MET A 154 -1.25 -5.95 -16.06
CA MET A 154 -1.01 -7.07 -15.16
C MET A 154 -0.27 -6.58 -13.90
N ASN A 155 -1.07 -6.13 -12.93
CA ASN A 155 -0.57 -5.60 -11.66
C ASN A 155 -0.86 -6.56 -10.52
N PHE A 156 0.02 -6.60 -9.51
CA PHE A 156 -0.09 -7.51 -8.38
C PHE A 156 -0.19 -6.79 -7.05
N ALA A 157 -1.04 -7.34 -6.17
CA ALA A 157 -1.21 -6.86 -4.81
C ALA A 157 -1.14 -8.01 -3.81
N VAL A 158 -0.42 -7.81 -2.72
CA VAL A 158 -0.39 -8.73 -1.58
C VAL A 158 -1.76 -8.74 -0.91
N LYS A 159 -2.34 -9.93 -0.71
CA LYS A 159 -3.69 -10.09 -0.13
C LYS A 159 -3.73 -9.62 1.33
N SER A 160 -4.83 -8.96 1.71
CA SER A 160 -5.06 -8.50 3.09
C SER A 160 -4.93 -9.61 4.13
N ALA A 161 -5.29 -10.85 3.83
CA ALA A 161 -5.12 -11.97 4.75
C ALA A 161 -3.66 -12.17 5.19
N LEU A 162 -2.70 -12.01 4.26
CA LEU A 162 -1.28 -12.08 4.58
C LEU A 162 -0.81 -10.84 5.34
N LEU A 163 -1.29 -9.65 4.95
CA LEU A 163 -0.99 -8.39 5.65
C LEU A 163 -1.48 -8.43 7.11
N LEU A 164 -2.71 -8.91 7.34
CA LEU A 164 -3.30 -9.07 8.68
C LEU A 164 -2.52 -10.08 9.51
N SER A 165 -2.11 -11.21 8.93
CA SER A 165 -1.28 -12.21 9.61
C SER A 165 0.07 -11.63 10.03
N PHE A 166 0.69 -10.83 9.15
CA PHE A 166 1.93 -10.11 9.43
C PHE A 166 1.76 -9.07 10.54
N LEU A 167 0.68 -8.28 10.52
CA LEU A 167 0.36 -7.29 11.55
C LEU A 167 0.10 -7.95 12.91
N GLN A 168 -0.62 -9.07 12.93
CA GLN A 168 -0.87 -9.85 14.13
C GLN A 168 0.44 -10.38 14.74
N ALA A 169 1.37 -10.88 13.90
CA ALA A 169 2.70 -11.30 14.36
C ALA A 169 3.51 -10.12 14.96
N CYS A 170 3.31 -8.91 14.44
CA CYS A 170 3.88 -7.68 14.98
C CYS A 170 3.11 -7.10 16.18
N ARG A 171 2.03 -7.75 16.63
CA ARG A 171 1.11 -7.28 17.69
C ARG A 171 0.44 -5.94 17.38
N ILE A 172 0.17 -5.68 16.11
CA ILE A 172 -0.59 -4.53 15.63
C ILE A 172 -2.03 -4.98 15.34
N ASN A 173 -2.99 -4.41 16.08
CA ASN A 173 -4.41 -4.67 15.87
C ASN A 173 -4.96 -3.67 14.86
N ALA A 174 -4.98 -4.04 13.58
CA ALA A 174 -5.60 -3.22 12.56
C ALA A 174 -7.14 -3.34 12.58
N PRO A 175 -7.88 -2.23 12.38
CA PRO A 175 -9.33 -2.26 12.29
C PRO A 175 -9.80 -3.19 11.17
N GLN A 176 -10.88 -3.93 11.41
CA GLN A 176 -11.56 -4.76 10.42
C GLN A 176 -13.06 -4.46 10.44
N ALA A 177 -13.69 -4.46 9.27
CA ALA A 177 -15.13 -4.26 9.14
C ALA A 177 -15.72 -5.00 7.94
N ARG A 178 -17.00 -5.34 8.05
CA ARG A 178 -17.82 -5.77 6.90
C ARG A 178 -18.39 -4.56 6.19
N ALA A 179 -18.62 -4.68 4.89
CA ALA A 179 -19.24 -3.62 4.11
C ALA A 179 -20.71 -3.41 4.55
N GLU A 180 -21.00 -2.26 5.16
CA GLU A 180 -22.37 -1.86 5.53
C GLU A 180 -23.03 -1.02 4.43
N ARG A 181 -22.20 -0.37 3.59
CA ARG A 181 -22.63 0.41 2.42
C ARG A 181 -21.54 0.42 1.36
N SER A 182 -21.91 0.82 0.15
CA SER A 182 -20.96 1.06 -0.93
C SER A 182 -20.54 2.54 -0.98
N TYR A 183 -19.26 2.76 -1.18
CA TYR A 183 -18.62 4.05 -1.40
C TYR A 183 -18.28 4.18 -2.89
N THR A 184 -18.38 5.41 -3.40
CA THR A 184 -17.74 5.79 -4.66
C THR A 184 -16.24 5.96 -4.47
N THR A 185 -15.46 5.84 -5.54
CA THR A 185 -14.01 6.08 -5.55
C THR A 185 -13.65 7.46 -4.98
N THR A 186 -14.48 8.48 -5.26
CA THR A 186 -14.30 9.84 -4.73
C THR A 186 -14.49 9.89 -3.22
N GLU A 187 -15.47 9.16 -2.67
CA GLU A 187 -15.68 9.08 -1.22
C GLU A 187 -14.53 8.34 -0.54
N ILE A 188 -14.07 7.22 -1.12
CA ILE A 188 -12.89 6.49 -0.63
C ILE A 188 -11.67 7.43 -0.57
N SER A 189 -11.38 8.15 -1.66
CA SER A 189 -10.30 9.14 -1.71
C SER A 189 -10.43 10.18 -0.60
N ARG A 190 -11.59 10.84 -0.49
CA ARG A 190 -11.81 11.88 0.51
C ARG A 190 -11.68 11.37 1.95
N THR A 191 -12.18 10.18 2.22
CA THR A 191 -12.19 9.58 3.56
C THR A 191 -10.81 9.10 3.99
N PHE A 192 -10.04 8.48 3.08
CA PHE A 192 -8.81 7.79 3.45
C PHE A 192 -7.53 8.54 3.08
N GLN A 193 -7.58 9.65 2.33
CA GLN A 193 -6.39 10.40 1.92
C GLN A 193 -5.42 10.74 3.07
N SER A 194 -5.90 11.07 4.27
CA SER A 194 -5.05 11.40 5.43
C SER A 194 -4.39 10.17 6.07
N SER A 195 -4.83 8.97 5.69
CA SER A 195 -4.22 7.70 6.12
C SER A 195 -3.05 7.29 5.23
N LEU A 196 -2.84 7.97 4.10
CA LEU A 196 -1.83 7.65 3.10
C LEU A 196 -0.65 8.61 3.17
N TRP A 197 0.53 8.07 2.89
CA TRP A 197 1.79 8.79 3.01
C TRP A 197 2.73 8.44 1.85
N LEU A 198 3.40 9.44 1.30
CA LEU A 198 4.54 9.25 0.40
C LEU A 198 5.72 8.77 1.23
N VAL A 199 6.33 7.65 0.84
CA VAL A 199 7.61 7.19 1.40
C VAL A 199 8.74 7.82 0.60
N GLU A 200 9.66 8.46 1.29
CA GLU A 200 10.93 8.93 0.75
C GLU A 200 12.06 8.18 1.43
N ALA A 201 12.76 7.33 0.68
CA ALA A 201 13.87 6.55 1.18
C ALA A 201 15.16 7.00 0.48
N SER A 202 16.24 7.21 1.24
CA SER A 202 17.54 7.55 0.68
C SER A 202 18.67 6.79 1.35
N ARG A 203 19.78 6.65 0.63
CA ARG A 203 21.05 6.24 1.24
C ARG A 203 21.57 7.35 2.15
N GLN A 204 22.34 6.92 3.15
CA GLN A 204 23.17 7.83 3.97
C GLN A 204 24.41 8.24 3.20
#